data_AF-A0AAN8Q9X0-F1
#
_entry.id   AF-A0AAN8Q9X0-F1
#
_cell.length_a   1.000
_cell.length_b   1.000
_cell.length_c   1.000
_cell.angle_alpha   90.00
_cell.angle_beta   90.00
_cell.angle_gamma   90.00
#
_symmetry.space_group_name_H-M   'P 1'
#
loop_
_entity.id
_entity.type
_entity.pdbx_description
1 polymer ?
#
loop_
_entity_poly.entity_id
_entity_poly.type
_entity_poly.pdbx_seq_one_letter_code
_entity_poly.pdbx_strand_id
1 'polypeptide(L)'
;MNTELDVKVLTAIKCEIIQEKRHELVKTLNAERHIDYLRSKFLLSEEDAQEISNCPSKQKKAGVFLDLIFKNGPRAYDKLCESLLIERTQIFLLEMLNKEYEKRLNIYKGLVNRQLLDGDLCDDNQTTIPLSVDQRSLPKPSSVRLNQQKEHDESVENNINNKKSEDIDSIC
;
A
#
# COMPACT_ATOMS: atom_id res chain seq x y z
N MET A 1 26.18 7.12 -10.75
CA MET A 1 24.91 6.53 -11.24
C MET A 1 24.08 6.19 -10.02
N ASN A 2 22.81 6.62 -9.99
CA ASN A 2 21.92 6.64 -8.83
C ASN A 2 21.40 5.23 -8.42
N THR A 3 22.28 4.26 -8.25
CA THR A 3 21.92 2.86 -7.97
C THR A 3 21.06 2.69 -6.74
N GLU A 4 21.28 3.50 -5.69
CA GLU A 4 20.48 3.41 -4.47
C GLU A 4 19.03 3.87 -4.69
N LEU A 5 18.83 4.93 -5.49
CA LEU A 5 17.50 5.41 -5.81
C LEU A 5 16.77 4.40 -6.71
N ASP A 6 17.47 3.85 -7.70
CA ASP A 6 16.92 2.84 -8.60
C ASP A 6 16.48 1.58 -7.82
N VAL A 7 17.29 1.12 -6.87
CA VAL A 7 16.93 -0.02 -6.01
C VAL A 7 15.69 0.27 -5.17
N LYS A 8 15.55 1.49 -4.62
CA LYS A 8 14.36 1.89 -3.85
C LYS A 8 13.11 1.96 -4.73
N VAL A 9 13.21 2.53 -5.93
CA VAL A 9 12.09 2.60 -6.88
C VAL A 9 11.67 1.21 -7.34
N LEU A 10 12.62 0.34 -7.71
CA LEU A 10 12.33 -1.03 -8.11
C LEU A 10 11.70 -1.84 -6.96
N THR A 11 12.12 -1.58 -5.72
CA THR A 11 11.49 -2.17 -4.53
C THR A 11 10.05 -1.72 -4.36
N ALA A 12 9.78 -0.42 -4.51
CA ALA A 12 8.43 0.13 -4.44
C ALA A 12 7.51 -0.49 -5.52
N ILE A 13 8.01 -0.60 -6.76
CA ILE A 13 7.31 -1.28 -7.87
C ILE A 13 6.93 -2.72 -7.50
N LYS A 14 7.87 -3.50 -6.94
CA LYS A 14 7.61 -4.89 -6.52
C LYS A 14 6.54 -4.96 -5.43
N CYS A 15 6.60 -4.05 -4.45
CA CYS A 15 5.62 -3.98 -3.36
C CYS A 15 4.21 -3.61 -3.85
N GLU A 16 4.09 -2.62 -4.75
CA GLU A 16 2.81 -2.23 -5.34
C GLU A 16 2.16 -3.39 -6.11
N ILE A 17 2.94 -4.12 -6.91
CA ILE A 17 2.43 -5.26 -7.68
C ILE A 17 1.82 -6.31 -6.75
N ILE A 18 2.50 -6.64 -5.65
CA ILE A 18 1.97 -7.60 -4.66
C ILE A 18 0.67 -7.07 -4.05
N GLN A 19 0.61 -5.79 -3.69
CA GLN A 19 -0.58 -5.20 -3.06
C GLN A 19 -1.79 -5.20 -3.98
N GLU A 20 -1.62 -4.78 -5.23
CA GLU A 20 -2.70 -4.77 -6.23
C GLU A 20 -3.17 -6.18 -6.57
N LYS A 21 -2.22 -7.09 -6.76
CA LYS A 21 -2.53 -8.49 -7.10
C LYS A 21 -2.83 -9.36 -5.90
N ARG A 22 -2.83 -8.81 -4.68
CA ARG A 22 -3.06 -9.56 -3.44
C ARG A 22 -4.34 -10.38 -3.50
N HIS A 23 -5.44 -9.79 -3.96
CA HIS A 23 -6.72 -10.49 -4.05
C HIS A 23 -6.68 -11.70 -5.02
N GLU A 24 -6.07 -11.51 -6.20
CA GLU A 24 -5.91 -12.57 -7.20
C GLU A 24 -4.95 -13.68 -6.71
N LEU A 25 -3.85 -13.28 -6.08
CA LEU A 25 -2.85 -14.18 -5.50
C LEU A 25 -3.47 -15.00 -4.37
N VAL A 26 -4.14 -14.41 -3.40
CA VAL A 26 -4.76 -15.13 -2.28
C VAL A 26 -5.74 -16.21 -2.75
N LYS A 27 -6.47 -15.95 -3.85
CA LYS A 27 -7.46 -16.89 -4.39
C LYS A 27 -6.82 -18.10 -5.07
N THR A 28 -5.70 -17.90 -5.74
CA THR A 28 -5.09 -18.87 -6.65
C THR A 28 -3.89 -19.59 -6.04
N LEU A 29 -3.15 -18.89 -5.18
CA LEU A 29 -1.91 -19.34 -4.59
C LEU A 29 -2.11 -20.56 -3.69
N ASN A 30 -1.27 -21.57 -3.87
CA ASN A 30 -1.19 -22.70 -2.96
C ASN A 30 0.01 -22.57 -2.01
N ALA A 31 -0.19 -21.93 -0.86
CA ALA A 31 0.88 -21.65 0.11
C ALA A 31 1.57 -22.93 0.62
N GLU A 32 0.83 -24.01 0.87
CA GLU A 32 1.38 -25.27 1.44
C GLU A 32 2.54 -25.83 0.64
N ARG A 33 2.47 -25.71 -0.70
CA ARG A 33 3.50 -26.21 -1.60
C ARG A 33 4.79 -25.37 -1.55
N HIS A 34 4.66 -24.07 -1.28
CA HIS A 34 5.78 -23.13 -1.29
C HIS A 34 6.50 -23.03 0.06
N ILE A 35 5.88 -23.46 1.17
CA ILE A 35 6.44 -23.34 2.52
C ILE A 35 7.78 -24.09 2.64
N ASP A 36 7.86 -25.32 2.15
CA ASP A 36 9.08 -26.15 2.26
C ASP A 36 10.27 -25.50 1.54
N TYR A 37 10.02 -24.96 0.34
CA TYR A 37 11.04 -24.24 -0.42
C TYR A 37 11.48 -22.96 0.30
N LEU A 38 10.54 -22.15 0.79
CA LEU A 38 10.86 -20.87 1.43
C LEU A 38 11.54 -21.03 2.78
N ARG A 39 11.23 -22.10 3.51
CA ARG A 39 11.95 -22.51 4.72
C ARG A 39 13.41 -22.81 4.39
N SER A 40 13.68 -23.52 3.29
CA SER A 40 15.06 -23.79 2.83
C SER A 40 15.84 -22.53 2.44
N LYS A 41 15.13 -21.44 2.11
CA LYS A 41 15.72 -20.15 1.75
C LYS A 41 15.80 -19.16 2.91
N PHE A 42 15.49 -19.60 4.14
CA PHE A 42 15.48 -18.78 5.35
C PHE A 42 14.61 -17.52 5.23
N LEU A 43 13.56 -17.55 4.40
CA LEU A 43 12.60 -16.45 4.29
C LEU A 43 11.45 -16.59 5.29
N LEU A 44 11.11 -17.83 5.65
CA LEU A 44 10.12 -18.15 6.67
C LEU A 44 10.80 -18.91 7.80
N SER A 45 10.52 -18.49 9.03
CA SER A 45 10.92 -19.23 10.23
C SER A 45 10.06 -20.48 10.39
N GLU A 46 10.49 -21.41 11.24
CA GLU A 46 9.69 -22.61 11.56
C GLU A 46 8.33 -22.24 12.17
N GLU A 47 8.30 -21.21 13.03
CA GLU A 47 7.07 -20.67 13.62
C GLU A 47 6.12 -20.11 12.56
N ASP A 48 6.64 -19.30 11.62
CA ASP A 48 5.86 -18.72 10.52
C ASP A 48 5.26 -19.81 9.61
N ALA A 49 6.06 -20.84 9.29
CA ALA A 49 5.62 -21.99 8.51
C ALA A 49 4.49 -22.76 9.21
N GLN A 50 4.61 -22.94 10.52
CA GLN A 50 3.60 -23.59 11.35
C GLN A 50 2.31 -22.77 11.39
N GLU A 51 2.40 -21.44 11.51
CA GLU A 51 1.24 -20.53 11.51
C GLU A 51 0.46 -20.62 10.20
N ILE A 52 1.16 -20.63 9.06
CA ILE A 52 0.54 -20.80 7.74
C ILE A 52 -0.11 -22.19 7.62
N SER A 53 0.55 -23.24 8.11
CA SER A 53 0.03 -24.62 8.05
C SER A 53 -1.22 -24.82 8.91
N ASN A 54 -1.25 -24.21 10.10
CA ASN A 54 -2.33 -24.31 11.08
C ASN A 54 -3.62 -23.58 10.65
N CYS A 55 -3.55 -22.69 9.66
CA CYS A 55 -4.73 -21.99 9.15
C CYS A 55 -5.72 -22.97 8.46
N PRO A 56 -7.04 -22.91 8.73
CA PRO A 56 -7.97 -23.92 8.21
C PRO A 56 -8.36 -23.73 6.73
N SER A 57 -8.29 -22.51 6.19
CA SER A 57 -8.71 -22.21 4.82
C SER A 57 -7.51 -21.86 3.95
N LYS A 58 -7.46 -22.45 2.75
CA LYS A 58 -6.41 -22.16 1.74
C LYS A 58 -6.26 -20.66 1.48
N GLN A 59 -7.36 -19.91 1.43
CA GLN A 59 -7.32 -18.46 1.25
C GLN A 59 -6.69 -17.74 2.45
N LYS A 60 -7.00 -18.18 3.67
CA LYS A 60 -6.36 -17.63 4.87
C LYS A 60 -4.86 -17.98 4.89
N LYS A 61 -4.48 -19.21 4.53
CA LYS A 61 -3.07 -19.62 4.39
C LYS A 61 -2.33 -18.69 3.42
N ALA A 62 -2.88 -18.49 2.23
CA ALA A 62 -2.30 -17.63 1.21
C ALA A 62 -2.23 -16.16 1.64
N GLY A 63 -3.23 -15.65 2.38
CA GLY A 63 -3.21 -14.30 2.95
C GLY A 63 -2.07 -14.10 3.93
N VAL A 64 -1.99 -14.95 4.97
CA VAL A 64 -0.93 -14.90 6.00
C VAL A 64 0.44 -15.08 5.36
N PHE A 65 0.57 -16.00 4.42
CA PHE A 65 1.79 -16.22 3.65
C PHE A 65 2.27 -14.96 2.92
N LEU A 66 1.37 -14.26 2.22
CA LEU A 66 1.73 -13.03 1.51
C LEU A 66 2.08 -11.90 2.48
N ASP A 67 1.41 -11.82 3.62
CA ASP A 67 1.68 -10.80 4.64
C ASP A 67 3.06 -11.00 5.28
N LEU A 68 3.45 -12.26 5.54
CA LEU A 68 4.78 -12.62 6.02
C LEU A 68 5.87 -12.32 5.00
N ILE A 69 5.63 -12.64 3.72
CA ILE A 69 6.54 -12.27 2.62
C ILE A 69 6.70 -10.75 2.54
N PHE A 70 5.60 -10.01 2.63
CA PHE A 70 5.63 -8.55 2.57
C PHE A 70 6.48 -7.94 3.70
N LYS A 71 6.41 -8.51 4.91
CA LYS A 71 7.21 -8.08 6.08
C LYS A 71 8.73 -8.28 5.88
N ASN A 72 9.14 -9.29 5.11
CA ASN A 72 10.55 -9.63 4.86
C ASN A 72 11.24 -8.72 3.82
N GLY A 73 10.51 -7.82 3.16
CA GLY A 73 11.07 -6.76 2.32
C GLY A 73 11.35 -7.14 0.85
N PRO A 74 12.20 -6.38 0.12
CA PRO A 74 12.32 -6.46 -1.34
C PRO A 74 12.75 -7.82 -1.90
N ARG A 75 13.54 -8.56 -1.12
CA ARG A 75 14.02 -9.90 -1.51
C ARG A 75 12.89 -10.93 -1.52
N ALA A 76 11.80 -10.67 -0.82
CA ALA A 76 10.69 -11.59 -0.69
C ALA A 76 9.93 -11.77 -2.00
N TYR A 77 9.79 -10.71 -2.81
CA TYR A 77 9.23 -10.79 -4.16
C TYR A 77 10.06 -11.71 -5.06
N ASP A 78 11.39 -11.52 -5.08
CA ASP A 78 12.27 -12.32 -5.93
C ASP A 78 12.24 -13.79 -5.53
N LYS A 79 12.18 -14.07 -4.21
CA LYS A 79 12.06 -15.42 -3.68
C LYS A 79 10.71 -16.07 -3.96
N LEU A 80 9.64 -15.30 -3.99
CA LEU A 80 8.33 -15.76 -4.44
C LEU A 80 8.36 -16.14 -5.92
N CYS A 81 8.97 -15.32 -6.77
CA CYS A 81 9.13 -15.65 -8.19
C CYS A 81 9.99 -16.90 -8.40
N GLU A 82 11.08 -17.06 -7.64
CA GLU A 82 11.90 -18.28 -7.65
C GLU A 82 11.10 -19.51 -7.21
N SER A 83 10.29 -19.41 -6.16
CA SER A 83 9.48 -20.54 -5.67
C SER A 83 8.47 -20.98 -6.72
N LEU A 84 7.80 -20.03 -7.37
CA LEU A 84 6.86 -20.28 -8.46
C LEU A 84 7.54 -20.95 -9.67
N LEU A 85 8.79 -20.59 -9.98
CA LEU A 85 9.56 -21.15 -11.08
C LEU A 85 9.97 -22.61 -10.83
N ILE A 86 10.37 -22.93 -9.60
CA ILE A 86 10.86 -24.27 -9.22
C ILE A 86 9.72 -25.26 -9.12
N GLU A 87 8.63 -24.87 -8.45
CA GLU A 87 7.45 -25.68 -8.31
C GLU A 87 6.79 -26.01 -9.66
N ARG A 88 6.84 -25.07 -10.62
CA ARG A 88 6.16 -25.15 -11.93
C ARG A 88 4.64 -25.41 -11.86
N THR A 89 4.05 -25.41 -10.67
CA THR A 89 2.62 -25.67 -10.46
C THR A 89 1.76 -24.45 -10.80
N GLN A 90 2.34 -23.25 -10.73
CA GLN A 90 1.62 -21.97 -10.79
C GLN A 90 2.30 -20.98 -11.77
N ILE A 91 2.70 -21.48 -12.94
CA ILE A 91 3.42 -20.70 -13.97
C ILE A 91 2.59 -19.48 -14.42
N PHE A 92 1.27 -19.61 -14.49
CA PHE A 92 0.38 -18.49 -14.81
C PHE A 92 0.53 -17.31 -13.83
N LEU A 93 0.71 -17.57 -12.52
CA LEU A 93 0.91 -16.51 -11.54
C LEU A 93 2.25 -15.82 -11.75
N LEU A 94 3.29 -16.58 -12.07
CA LEU A 94 4.60 -16.04 -12.42
C LEU A 94 4.53 -15.17 -13.68
N GLU A 95 3.85 -15.63 -14.73
CA GLU A 95 3.68 -14.88 -15.97
C GLU A 95 2.90 -13.58 -15.74
N MET A 96 1.81 -13.65 -14.96
CA MET A 96 1.02 -12.48 -14.57
C MET A 96 1.87 -11.46 -13.79
N LEU A 97 2.63 -11.91 -12.79
CA LEU A 97 3.50 -11.05 -11.99
C LEU A 97 4.62 -10.43 -12.84
N ASN A 98 5.27 -11.22 -13.69
CA ASN A 98 6.32 -10.76 -14.59
C ASN A 98 5.79 -9.76 -15.60
N LYS A 99 4.62 -10.01 -16.20
CA LYS A 99 3.99 -9.09 -17.17
C LYS A 99 3.72 -7.72 -16.54
N GLU A 100 3.20 -7.69 -15.32
CA GLU A 100 2.96 -6.44 -14.61
C GLU A 100 4.27 -5.75 -14.21
N TYR A 101 5.27 -6.52 -13.77
CA TYR A 101 6.59 -6.01 -13.45
C TYR A 101 7.29 -5.39 -14.67
N GLU A 102 7.32 -6.09 -15.80
CA GLU A 102 7.90 -5.60 -17.06
C GLU A 102 7.22 -4.35 -17.56
N LYS A 103 5.88 -4.29 -17.47
CA LYS A 103 5.11 -3.10 -17.83
C LYS A 103 5.55 -1.88 -17.01
N ARG A 104 5.59 -2.00 -15.68
CA ARG A 104 6.03 -0.93 -14.77
C ARG A 104 7.50 -0.58 -14.96
N LEU A 105 8.35 -1.58 -15.17
CA LEU A 105 9.78 -1.41 -15.42
C LEU A 105 10.03 -0.64 -16.71
N ASN A 106 9.29 -0.93 -17.79
CA ASN A 106 9.41 -0.23 -19.06
C ASN A 106 8.98 1.23 -18.95
N ILE A 107 7.92 1.52 -18.18
CA ILE A 107 7.50 2.90 -17.88
C ILE A 107 8.62 3.62 -17.12
N TYR A 108 9.15 3.01 -16.06
CA TYR A 108 10.24 3.60 -15.27
C TYR A 108 11.49 3.85 -16.12
N LYS A 109 11.95 2.85 -16.89
CA LYS A 109 13.07 3.00 -17.82
C LYS A 109 12.82 4.10 -18.84
N GLY A 110 11.61 4.20 -19.38
CA GLY A 110 11.22 5.27 -20.32
C GLY A 110 11.24 6.66 -19.70
N LEU A 111 10.91 6.80 -18.41
CA LEU A 111 11.01 8.07 -17.68
C LEU A 111 12.47 8.44 -17.36
N VAL A 112 13.25 7.48 -16.87
CA VAL A 112 14.69 7.66 -16.60
C VAL A 112 15.46 8.02 -17.87
N ASN A 113 15.17 7.33 -18.98
CA ASN A 113 15.80 7.60 -20.27
C ASN A 113 15.31 8.92 -20.88
N ARG A 114 14.05 9.34 -20.66
CA ARG A 114 13.59 10.68 -21.07
C ARG A 114 14.28 11.81 -20.31
N GLN A 115 14.63 11.59 -19.05
CA GLN A 115 15.39 12.55 -18.26
C GLN A 115 16.85 12.70 -18.73
N LEU A 116 17.31 11.84 -19.66
CA LEU A 116 18.58 11.96 -20.39
C LEU A 116 18.41 12.51 -21.82
N LEU A 117 17.18 12.81 -22.24
CA LEU A 117 16.81 13.34 -23.55
C LEU A 117 16.00 14.63 -23.40
N ASP A 118 16.49 15.59 -22.60
CA ASP A 118 16.19 17.01 -22.80
C ASP A 118 17.00 17.51 -24.02
N GLY A 119 16.67 16.92 -25.18
CA GLY A 119 17.28 17.16 -26.48
C GLY A 119 16.39 16.54 -27.56
N ASP A 120 15.29 17.24 -27.85
CA ASP A 120 14.46 17.20 -29.06
C ASP A 120 13.94 15.83 -29.55
N LEU A 121 12.65 15.56 -29.32
CA LEU A 121 11.62 15.49 -30.38
C LEU A 121 10.23 15.23 -29.76
N CYS A 122 9.32 16.18 -29.98
CA CYS A 122 7.89 15.98 -29.87
C CYS A 122 7.40 15.11 -31.05
N ASP A 123 6.58 14.10 -30.77
CA ASP A 123 5.61 13.60 -31.75
C ASP A 123 4.23 13.55 -31.07
N ASP A 124 3.41 14.50 -31.49
CA ASP A 124 2.04 14.72 -31.08
C ASP A 124 1.16 13.58 -31.60
N ASN A 125 0.66 12.73 -30.70
CA ASN A 125 -0.64 12.10 -30.91
C ASN A 125 -1.43 12.11 -29.61
N GLN A 126 -2.08 13.26 -29.43
CA GLN A 126 -2.98 13.62 -28.36
C GLN A 126 -4.20 12.68 -28.34
N THR A 127 -4.41 12.01 -27.21
CA THR A 127 -5.78 11.73 -26.73
C THR A 127 -5.84 12.12 -25.26
N THR A 128 -5.56 13.39 -24.99
CA THR A 128 -5.94 14.02 -23.73
C THR A 128 -7.43 14.33 -23.83
N ILE A 129 -8.25 13.53 -23.16
CA ILE A 129 -9.65 13.89 -22.88
C ILE A 129 -9.59 15.15 -22.01
N PRO A 130 -10.12 16.31 -22.45
CA PRO A 130 -10.21 17.46 -21.57
C PRO A 130 -11.31 17.20 -20.54
N LEU A 131 -10.94 17.02 -19.27
CA LEU A 131 -11.89 17.18 -18.16
C LEU A 131 -12.30 18.66 -18.11
N SER A 132 -13.35 19.02 -18.83
CA SER A 132 -14.03 20.30 -18.66
C SER A 132 -14.78 20.27 -17.32
N VAL A 133 -14.15 20.81 -16.28
CA VAL A 133 -14.83 21.08 -15.00
C VAL A 133 -15.64 22.36 -15.20
N ASP A 134 -16.95 22.22 -15.33
CA ASP A 134 -17.87 23.34 -15.49
C ASP A 134 -17.92 24.14 -14.17
N GLN A 135 -17.23 25.29 -14.13
CA GLN A 135 -17.06 26.10 -12.91
C GLN A 135 -18.37 26.72 -12.39
N ARG A 136 -19.49 26.51 -13.09
CA ARG A 136 -20.82 27.01 -12.70
C ARG A 136 -21.50 26.16 -11.63
N SER A 137 -20.98 24.97 -11.33
CA SER A 137 -21.50 24.09 -10.27
C SER A 137 -20.82 24.30 -8.90
N LEU A 138 -19.86 25.21 -8.80
CA LEU A 138 -19.22 25.52 -7.52
C LEU A 138 -20.06 26.55 -6.74
N PRO A 139 -20.45 26.28 -5.48
CA PRO A 139 -21.06 27.29 -4.63
C PRO A 139 -20.07 28.44 -4.43
N LYS A 140 -20.50 29.67 -4.70
CA LYS A 140 -19.67 30.86 -4.47
C LYS A 140 -19.39 30.96 -2.97
N PRO A 141 -18.14 31.23 -2.54
CA PRO A 141 -17.88 31.54 -1.15
C PRO A 141 -18.60 32.84 -0.79
N SER A 142 -19.49 32.77 0.20
CA SER A 142 -20.15 33.94 0.76
C SER A 142 -19.10 34.85 1.40
N SER A 143 -18.77 35.95 0.72
CA SER A 143 -18.03 37.06 1.32
C SER A 143 -18.90 37.72 2.40
N VAL A 144 -18.77 37.27 3.64
CA VAL A 144 -19.18 38.06 4.80
C VAL A 144 -17.92 38.74 5.35
N ARG A 145 -17.86 40.05 5.08
CA ARG A 145 -16.89 41.03 5.54
C ARG A 145 -16.65 40.94 7.05
N LEU A 146 -15.38 40.89 7.44
CA LEU A 146 -14.97 41.47 8.72
C LEU A 146 -15.24 42.98 8.71
N ASN A 147 -15.84 43.51 9.77
CA ASN A 147 -15.33 44.72 10.40
C ASN A 147 -15.77 44.84 11.88
N GLN A 148 -14.88 45.50 12.62
CA GLN A 148 -14.72 45.55 14.07
C GLN A 148 -15.64 46.56 14.78
N GLN A 149 -15.50 46.57 16.12
CA GLN A 149 -15.82 47.62 17.12
C GLN A 149 -17.26 47.52 17.68
N LYS A 150 -17.54 47.70 18.98
CA LYS A 150 -16.78 48.03 20.20
C LYS A 150 -17.77 47.87 21.39
N GLU A 151 -17.24 47.54 22.57
CA GLU A 151 -17.67 47.98 23.91
C GLU A 151 -19.15 47.84 24.34
N HIS A 152 -19.40 47.00 25.34
CA HIS A 152 -19.91 47.50 26.63
C HIS A 152 -19.77 46.45 27.75
N ASP A 153 -19.36 46.96 28.91
CA ASP A 153 -19.16 46.29 30.19
C ASP A 153 -20.34 45.42 30.65
N GLU A 154 -20.06 44.29 31.30
CA GLU A 154 -20.53 44.10 32.67
C GLU A 154 -19.81 42.94 33.36
N SER A 155 -19.41 43.24 34.59
CA SER A 155 -18.78 42.40 35.59
C SER A 155 -19.56 41.11 35.89
N VAL A 156 -18.83 40.12 36.42
CA VAL A 156 -19.13 39.24 37.57
C VAL A 156 -18.29 37.97 37.35
N GLU A 157 -17.06 37.93 37.82
CA GLU A 157 -16.68 37.54 39.19
C GLU A 157 -17.05 36.08 39.52
N ASN A 158 -16.06 35.39 40.10
CA ASN A 158 -16.18 34.24 41.01
C ASN A 158 -16.23 32.83 40.38
N ASN A 159 -15.12 32.09 40.48
CA ASN A 159 -14.72 31.24 41.62
C ASN A 159 -15.43 29.88 41.57
N ILE A 160 -14.73 28.78 41.27
CA ILE A 160 -13.82 28.01 42.15
C ILE A 160 -14.52 26.72 42.59
N ASN A 161 -13.77 25.62 42.36
CA ASN A 161 -13.71 24.36 43.10
C ASN A 161 -14.92 23.40 43.08
N ASN A 162 -14.75 22.15 42.65
CA ASN A 162 -13.93 21.04 43.19
C ASN A 162 -14.72 20.19 44.21
N LYS A 163 -14.39 18.89 44.23
CA LYS A 163 -14.78 17.79 45.15
C LYS A 163 -16.05 17.00 44.75
N LYS A 164 -15.97 15.68 44.53
CA LYS A 164 -15.50 14.54 45.36
C LYS A 164 -16.61 14.04 46.28
N SER A 165 -16.71 12.71 46.32
CA SER A 165 -17.56 11.83 47.14
C SER A 165 -18.98 11.62 46.58
N GLU A 166 -19.61 10.47 46.69
CA GLU A 166 -19.51 9.47 47.76
C GLU A 166 -20.09 8.12 47.30
N ASP A 167 -19.59 7.06 47.93
CA ASP A 167 -20.11 5.70 47.95
C ASP A 167 -21.58 5.64 48.39
N ILE A 168 -22.34 4.66 47.85
CA ILE A 168 -23.49 4.10 48.57
C ILE A 168 -23.56 2.59 48.29
N ASP A 169 -23.16 1.80 49.30
CA ASP A 169 -23.61 0.43 49.50
C ASP A 169 -25.11 0.41 49.82
N SER A 170 -25.90 -0.50 49.22
CA SER A 170 -26.91 -1.27 49.97
C SER A 170 -27.58 -2.36 49.12
N ILE A 171 -27.27 -3.61 49.45
CA ILE A 171 -28.20 -4.71 49.78
C ILE A 171 -29.48 -4.80 48.93
N CYS A 172 -29.55 -5.85 48.11
CA CYS A 172 -30.70 -6.77 48.02
C CYS A 172 -30.24 -8.11 47.45
#